data_AF-A0A6B2M5C1-F1
#
_entry.id   AF-A0A6B2M5C1-F1
#
_cell.length_a   1.000
_cell.length_b   1.000
_cell.length_c   1.000
_cell.angle_alpha   90.00
_cell.angle_beta   90.00
_cell.angle_gamma   90.00
#
_symmetry.space_group_name_H-M   'P 1'
#
loop_
_entity.id
_entity.type
_entity.pdbx_description
1 polymer ?
#
loop_
_entity_poly.entity_id
_entity_poly.type
_entity_poly.pdbx_seq_one_letter_code
_entity_poly.pdbx_strand_id
1 'polypeptide(L)' 'MSEKPLTFIKRDDLLPICPHCEKELTEVHTRSKGFPIAHGTNVVYFCPHCRKVIGFGQGRML' A
#
# COMPACT_ATOMS: atom_id res chain seq x y z
N MET A 1 33.96 3.88 -4.74
CA MET A 1 32.63 4.43 -4.41
C MET A 1 32.41 4.16 -2.92
N SER A 2 32.23 5.21 -2.11
CA SER A 2 32.03 5.03 -0.67
C SER A 2 30.55 4.70 -0.46
N GLU A 3 30.24 3.43 -0.21
CA GLU A 3 28.87 2.98 0.03
C GLU A 3 28.44 3.45 1.43
N LYS A 4 27.64 4.52 1.48
CA LYS A 4 26.99 4.92 2.74
C LYS A 4 26.00 3.83 3.15
N PRO A 5 25.94 3.45 4.43
CA PRO A 5 25.00 2.43 4.89
C PRO A 5 23.56 2.92 4.76
N LEU A 6 22.69 2.07 4.22
CA LEU A 6 21.25 2.32 4.16
C LEU A 6 20.69 2.29 5.59
N THR A 7 20.09 3.41 6.01
CA THR A 7 19.47 3.53 7.33
C THR A 7 17.96 3.59 7.18
N PHE A 8 17.24 2.74 7.91
CA PHE A 8 15.78 2.73 7.94
C PHE A 8 15.29 3.52 9.14
N ILE A 9 14.50 4.57 8.90
CA ILE A 9 13.91 5.43 9.94
C ILE A 9 12.40 5.37 9.78
N LYS A 10 11.68 5.14 10.89
CA LYS A 10 10.22 5.21 10.91
C LYS A 10 9.76 6.68 10.87
N ARG A 11 8.90 7.03 9.92
CA ARG A 11 8.33 8.37 9.74
C ARG A 11 6.82 8.25 9.58
N ASP A 12 6.09 8.47 10.67
CA ASP A 12 4.62 8.42 10.68
C ASP A 12 4.00 9.79 10.32
N ASP A 13 4.82 10.85 10.20
CA ASP A 13 4.44 12.22 9.86
C ASP A 13 4.37 12.50 8.35
N LEU A 14 4.82 11.56 7.52
CA LEU A 14 4.83 11.69 6.07
C LEU A 14 3.64 10.97 5.45
N LEU A 15 2.96 11.65 4.53
CA LEU A 15 1.97 11.01 3.67
C LEU A 15 2.66 10.34 2.47
N PRO A 16 2.21 9.15 2.06
CA PRO A 16 2.82 8.47 0.92
C PRO A 16 2.48 9.19 -0.38
N ILE A 17 3.43 9.20 -1.31
CA ILE A 17 3.23 9.72 -2.67
C ILE A 17 2.87 8.56 -3.60
N CYS A 18 1.89 8.77 -4.46
CA CYS A 18 1.54 7.79 -5.48
C CYS A 18 2.69 7.63 -6.50
N PRO A 19 3.24 6.43 -6.71
CA PRO A 19 4.35 6.21 -7.64
C PRO A 19 3.95 6.37 -9.12
N HIS A 20 2.65 6.56 -9.39
CA HIS A 20 2.09 6.59 -10.74
C HIS A 20 1.62 7.96 -11.22
N CYS A 21 1.34 8.87 -10.29
CA CYS A 21 0.85 10.21 -10.61
C CYS A 21 1.44 11.30 -9.72
N GLU A 22 2.36 10.93 -8.81
CA GLU A 22 3.14 11.84 -7.98
C GLU A 22 2.32 12.74 -7.04
N LYS A 23 1.03 12.43 -6.88
CA LYS A 23 0.16 13.10 -5.92
C LYS A 23 0.27 12.45 -4.55
N GLU A 24 0.16 13.29 -3.53
CA GLU A 24 0.05 12.87 -2.13
C GLU A 24 -1.24 12.07 -1.90
N LEU A 25 -1.12 10.98 -1.13
CA LEU A 25 -2.21 10.07 -0.80
C LEU A 25 -2.69 10.35 0.62
N THR A 26 -3.73 11.18 0.74
CA THR A 26 -4.46 11.40 2.00
C THR A 26 -5.41 10.23 2.32
N GLU A 27 -5.76 9.43 1.31
CA GLU A 27 -6.56 8.22 1.43
C GLU A 27 -6.10 7.18 0.40
N VAL A 28 -6.45 5.91 0.66
CA VAL A 28 -6.20 4.78 -0.24
C VAL A 28 -7.50 4.01 -0.42
N HIS A 29 -7.92 3.83 -1.67
CA HIS A 29 -9.10 3.04 -1.97
C HIS A 29 -8.74 1.56 -1.99
N THR A 30 -9.69 0.73 -1.58
CA THR A 30 -9.49 -0.70 -1.47
C THR A 30 -10.66 -1.51 -2.04
N ARG A 31 -10.35 -2.66 -2.63
CA ARG A 31 -11.33 -3.68 -2.99
C ARG A 31 -10.84 -5.03 -2.49
N SER A 32 -11.67 -5.70 -1.70
CA SER A 32 -11.40 -7.04 -1.20
C SER A 32 -12.27 -8.08 -1.90
N LYS A 33 -11.70 -9.27 -2.16
CA LYS A 33 -12.44 -10.44 -2.64
C LYS A 33 -12.12 -11.65 -1.75
N GLY A 34 -13.15 -12.25 -1.15
CA GLY A 34 -13.05 -13.40 -0.25
C GLY A 34 -14.17 -13.39 0.80
N PHE A 35 -14.50 -14.56 1.35
CA PHE A 35 -15.38 -14.66 2.51
C PHE A 35 -14.56 -14.54 3.80
N PRO A 36 -14.94 -13.67 4.76
CA PRO A 36 -14.17 -13.43 6.00
C PRO A 36 -13.89 -14.66 6.87
N ILE A 37 -14.53 -15.80 6.57
CA ILE A 37 -14.65 -16.94 7.48
C ILE A 37 -13.97 -18.21 6.95
N ALA A 38 -13.58 -18.26 5.66
CA ALA A 38 -13.07 -19.50 5.05
C ALA A 38 -11.89 -19.33 4.07
N HIS A 39 -11.74 -18.17 3.45
CA HIS A 39 -10.68 -17.95 2.46
C HIS A 39 -10.03 -16.59 2.71
N GLY A 40 -8.73 -16.61 2.96
CA GLY A 40 -7.93 -15.41 3.23
C GLY A 40 -8.30 -14.24 2.32
N THR A 41 -8.48 -13.06 2.92
CA THR A 41 -8.99 -11.88 2.22
C THR A 41 -7.88 -11.32 1.32
N ASN A 42 -8.07 -11.38 0.01
CA ASN A 42 -7.18 -10.67 -0.92
C ASN A 42 -7.70 -9.24 -1.08
N VAL A 43 -6.83 -8.27 -0.87
CA VAL A 43 -7.14 -6.84 -0.85
C VAL A 43 -6.30 -6.16 -1.91
N VAL A 44 -6.93 -5.39 -2.79
CA VAL A 44 -6.24 -4.57 -3.80
C VAL A 44 -6.35 -3.11 -3.37
N TYR A 45 -5.22 -2.44 -3.24
CA TYR A 45 -5.13 -1.01 -2.92
C TYR A 45 -4.88 -0.21 -4.19
N PHE A 46 -5.61 0.88 -4.40
CA PHE A 46 -5.46 1.75 -5.57
C PHE A 46 -5.57 3.24 -5.22
N CYS A 47 -4.90 4.07 -6.02
CA CYS A 47 -4.83 5.50 -5.82
C CYS A 47 -6.18 6.17 -6.13
N PRO A 48 -6.69 7.09 -5.28
CA PRO A 48 -7.93 7.82 -5.55
C PRO A 48 -7.83 8.74 -6.77
N HIS A 49 -6.63 9.28 -7.04
CA HIS A 49 -6.42 10.29 -8.09
C HIS A 49 -6.30 9.69 -9.48
N CYS A 50 -5.50 8.63 -9.63
CA CYS A 50 -5.21 8.04 -10.95
C CYS A 50 -5.81 6.63 -11.13
N ARG A 51 -6.39 6.04 -10.09
CA ARG A 51 -7.02 4.71 -10.08
C ARG A 51 -6.07 3.55 -10.36
N LYS A 52 -4.76 3.79 -10.45
CA LYS A 52 -3.76 2.73 -10.61
C LYS A 52 -3.55 1.97 -9.30
N VAL A 53 -3.27 0.67 -9.41
CA VAL A 53 -2.99 -0.20 -8.27
C VAL A 53 -1.65 0.20 -7.64
N ILE A 54 -1.65 0.37 -6.32
CA ILE A 54 -0.46 0.74 -5.54
C ILE A 54 0.06 -0.40 -4.66
N GLY A 55 -0.75 -1.44 -4.44
CA GLY A 55 -0.33 -2.60 -3.67
C GLY A 55 -1.41 -3.66 -3.54
N PHE A 56 -1.00 -4.81 -3.02
CA PHE A 56 -1.85 -5.93 -2.70
C PHE A 56 -1.63 -6.33 -1.25
N GLY A 57 -2.70 -6.65 -0.54
CA GLY A 57 -2.67 -7.25 0.79
C GLY A 57 -3.27 -8.65 0.74
N GLN A 58 -2.66 -9.59 1.44
CA GLN A 58 -3.23 -10.93 1.64
C GLN A 58 -3.40 -11.15 3.13
N GLY A 59 -4.64 -11.23 3.59
CA GLY A 59 -4.94 -11.67 4.95
C GLY A 59 -4.82 -13.19 5.03
N ARG A 60 -3.83 -13.72 5.73
CA ARG A 60 -3.85 -15.13 6.18
C ARG A 60 -4.69 -15.20 7.46
N MET A 61 -5.71 -16.05 7.46
CA MET A 61 -6.32 -16.48 8.72
C MET A 61 -5.34 -17.46 9.40
N LEU A 62 -5.18 -17.32 10.72
CA LEU A 62 -4.49 -18.26 11.60
C LEU A 62 -5.37 -19.48 11.86
#